data_AF-G2QN62-F1
#
_entry.id   AF-G2QN62-F1
#
_cell.length_a   1.000
_cell.length_b   1.000
_cell.length_c   1.000
_cell.angle_alpha   90.00
_cell.angle_beta   90.00
_cell.angle_gamma   90.00
#
_symmetry.space_group_name_H-M   'P 1'
#
loop_
_entity.id
_entity.type
_entity.pdbx_description
1 polymer ?
#
loop_
_entity_poly.entity_id
_entity_poly.type
_entity_poly.pdbx_seq_one_letter_code
_entity_poly.pdbx_strand_id
1 'polypeptide(L)'
;MTLIIHGVTISPVLNVVLFGTTELGTPFHFQAILKLYDHRFGEHLRMRHWKHVPHTAAREADFQSYVRQGKMGRFLHRKEEDSYDNDIEDADDGDGDCERSFKSETEAYERLKDLQGKLIPRMFAHVRLVMPFPDTPRDLLESPETARFLEVKGVIVDFIRGYPLSQRHTDHRAPQNVEDWQDIVQAAVDAVHEIDSRGVLNRDCSPRNMVVDFRTQTPFIIDFANHDDSEIEYWEEVVTTNNEGAIGAVMTQKLRRLKGLELAIQYANSEKILEEMKRRKGVKSSKDRTDSSGWKILHF
;
A
#
# COMPACT_ATOMS: atom_id res chain seq x y z
N MET A 1 -6.33 19.75 -17.36
CA MET A 1 -6.40 18.57 -16.49
C MET A 1 -5.95 17.38 -17.33
N THR A 2 -4.73 16.91 -17.15
CA THR A 2 -4.24 15.70 -17.84
C THR A 2 -4.36 14.56 -16.86
N LEU A 3 -5.37 13.71 -17.06
CA LEU A 3 -5.62 12.53 -16.25
C LEU A 3 -4.61 11.46 -16.66
N ILE A 4 -3.54 11.27 -15.88
CA ILE A 4 -2.65 10.12 -16.05
C ILE A 4 -3.14 9.06 -15.07
N ILE A 5 -4.05 8.19 -15.52
CA ILE A 5 -4.41 6.98 -14.78
C ILE A 5 -3.24 6.02 -14.92
N HIS A 6 -2.47 5.79 -13.86
CA HIS A 6 -1.51 4.69 -13.82
C HIS A 6 -2.31 3.39 -13.67
N GLY A 7 -2.51 2.65 -14.77
CA GLY A 7 -3.38 1.47 -14.88
C GLY A 7 -2.90 0.21 -14.16
N VAL A 8 -2.32 0.33 -12.96
CA VAL A 8 -1.85 -0.82 -12.15
C VAL A 8 -2.27 -0.71 -10.68
N THR A 9 -3.08 0.30 -10.32
CA THR A 9 -3.41 0.59 -8.93
C THR A 9 -4.89 0.35 -8.64
N ILE A 10 -5.18 -0.16 -7.43
CA ILE A 10 -6.55 -0.31 -6.89
C ILE A 10 -7.27 1.05 -6.79
N SER A 11 -6.51 2.13 -6.70
CA SER A 11 -7.00 3.52 -6.67
C SER A 11 -6.66 4.28 -7.95
N PRO A 12 -7.58 5.05 -8.55
CA PRO A 12 -7.19 6.11 -9.46
C PRO A 12 -6.32 7.13 -8.73
N VAL A 13 -5.16 7.41 -9.33
CA VAL A 13 -4.17 8.38 -8.85
C VAL A 13 -4.19 9.62 -9.73
N LEU A 14 -4.42 10.77 -9.12
CA LEU A 14 -4.62 12.05 -9.78
C LEU A 14 -3.54 13.04 -9.35
N ASN A 15 -2.91 13.70 -10.32
CA ASN A 15 -2.08 14.87 -10.06
C ASN A 15 -2.98 16.11 -9.97
N VAL A 16 -3.04 16.72 -8.79
CA VAL A 16 -3.94 17.85 -8.49
C VAL A 16 -3.14 19.07 -8.06
N VAL A 17 -3.73 20.25 -8.25
CA VAL A 17 -3.22 21.50 -7.69
C VAL A 17 -4.22 21.96 -6.64
N LEU A 18 -3.79 22.02 -5.39
CA LEU A 18 -4.56 22.59 -4.30
C LEU A 18 -4.28 24.09 -4.25
N PHE A 19 -5.32 24.88 -4.04
CA PHE A 19 -5.22 26.32 -3.84
C PHE A 19 -6.17 26.75 -2.73
N GLY A 20 -5.80 27.79 -2.00
CA GLY A 20 -6.59 28.29 -0.88
C GLY A 20 -5.94 29.49 -0.23
N THR A 21 -6.38 29.80 0.97
CA THR A 21 -5.86 30.91 1.78
C THR A 21 -5.53 30.39 3.18
N THR A 22 -4.38 30.79 3.71
CA THR A 22 -4.02 30.50 5.12
C THR A 22 -4.93 31.27 6.07
N GLU A 23 -4.86 30.96 7.36
CA GLU A 23 -5.59 31.70 8.41
C GLU A 23 -5.24 33.21 8.41
N LEU A 24 -4.05 33.57 7.93
CA LEU A 24 -3.60 34.96 7.79
C LEU A 24 -4.05 35.62 6.47
N GLY A 25 -4.86 34.94 5.66
CA GLY A 25 -5.32 35.42 4.36
C GLY A 25 -4.26 35.35 3.26
N THR A 26 -3.15 34.65 3.48
CA THR A 26 -2.12 34.48 2.44
C THR A 26 -2.55 33.41 1.45
N PRO A 27 -2.67 33.71 0.14
CA PRO A 27 -3.01 32.69 -0.84
C PRO A 27 -1.87 31.67 -0.96
N PHE A 28 -2.23 30.40 -1.11
CA PHE A 28 -1.29 29.32 -1.41
C PHE A 28 -1.78 28.53 -2.61
N HIS A 29 -0.83 27.93 -3.34
CA HIS A 29 -1.11 26.85 -4.25
C HIS A 29 0.06 25.88 -4.26
N PHE A 30 -0.22 24.57 -4.28
CA PHE A 30 0.81 23.56 -4.40
C PHE A 30 0.27 22.31 -5.10
N GLN A 31 1.20 21.56 -5.70
CA GLN A 31 0.91 20.33 -6.41
C GLN A 31 0.88 19.17 -5.41
N ALA A 32 -0.09 18.28 -5.56
CA ALA A 32 -0.30 17.12 -4.70
C ALA A 32 -0.77 15.92 -5.53
N ILE A 33 -0.78 14.74 -4.90
CA ILE A 33 -1.39 13.54 -5.43
C ILE A 33 -2.66 13.25 -4.66
N LEU A 34 -3.77 13.06 -5.39
CA LEU A 34 -5.02 12.55 -4.85
C LEU A 34 -5.16 11.07 -5.24
N LYS A 35 -5.22 10.19 -4.26
CA LYS A 35 -5.59 8.79 -4.44
C LYS A 35 -7.03 8.60 -4.00
N LEU A 36 -7.86 7.98 -4.84
CA LEU A 36 -9.25 7.65 -4.49
C LEU A 36 -9.43 6.14 -4.51
N TYR A 37 -10.00 5.57 -3.47
CA TYR A 37 -10.32 4.15 -3.36
C TYR A 37 -11.76 3.97 -3.80
N ASP A 38 -11.92 3.70 -5.10
CA ASP A 38 -13.20 3.67 -5.80
C ASP A 38 -13.31 2.35 -6.57
N HIS A 39 -14.21 1.48 -6.13
CA HIS A 39 -14.37 0.12 -6.64
C HIS A 39 -14.68 0.08 -8.14
N ARG A 40 -15.25 1.17 -8.69
CA ARG A 40 -15.58 1.29 -10.11
C ARG A 40 -14.35 1.45 -10.99
N PHE A 41 -13.21 1.82 -10.42
CA PHE A 41 -11.95 2.05 -11.13
C PHE A 41 -10.87 0.99 -10.86
N GLY A 42 -11.03 0.12 -9.85
CA GLY A 42 -10.09 -0.96 -9.56
C GLY A 42 -10.04 -2.07 -10.63
N GLU A 43 -9.18 -1.93 -11.65
CA GLU A 43 -9.03 -2.92 -12.73
C GLU A 43 -8.60 -4.30 -12.21
N HIS A 44 -7.66 -4.32 -11.27
CA HIS A 44 -7.18 -5.54 -10.62
C HIS A 44 -8.22 -6.19 -9.70
N LEU A 45 -9.12 -5.39 -9.15
CA LEU A 45 -10.23 -5.87 -8.31
C LEU A 45 -11.32 -6.58 -9.12
N ARG A 46 -11.31 -6.42 -10.45
CA ARG A 46 -12.30 -7.01 -11.36
C ARG A 46 -11.68 -8.08 -12.26
N MET A 47 -10.70 -8.82 -11.76
CA MET A 47 -10.18 -10.00 -12.44
C MET A 47 -10.99 -11.24 -12.06
N ARG A 48 -11.82 -11.76 -12.96
CA ARG A 48 -12.46 -13.08 -12.80
C ARG A 48 -11.88 -14.07 -13.79
N HIS A 49 -11.42 -15.22 -13.31
CA HIS A 49 -10.79 -16.25 -14.15
C HIS A 49 -9.70 -15.69 -15.07
N TRP A 50 -8.82 -14.83 -14.54
CA TRP A 50 -7.73 -14.19 -15.28
C TRP A 50 -8.16 -13.26 -16.43
N LYS A 51 -9.42 -12.81 -16.43
CA LYS A 51 -9.94 -11.85 -17.41
C LYS A 51 -10.42 -10.61 -16.68
N HIS A 52 -10.04 -9.45 -17.20
CA HIS A 52 -10.59 -8.19 -16.73
C HIS A 52 -12.08 -8.12 -17.08
N VAL A 53 -12.86 -7.79 -16.07
CA VAL A 53 -14.30 -7.64 -16.14
C VAL A 53 -14.62 -6.13 -16.03
N PRO A 54 -15.12 -5.49 -17.09
CA PRO A 54 -15.38 -4.06 -17.05
C PRO A 54 -16.52 -3.73 -16.08
N HIS A 55 -16.41 -2.57 -15.45
CA HIS A 55 -17.52 -1.98 -14.70
C HIS A 55 -18.67 -1.64 -15.68
N THR A 56 -19.90 -2.00 -15.33
CA THR A 56 -21.11 -1.73 -16.13
C THR A 56 -22.25 -1.28 -15.22
N ALA A 57 -23.22 -0.55 -15.79
CA ALA A 57 -24.41 -0.13 -15.04
C ALA A 57 -25.20 -1.32 -14.44
N ALA A 58 -25.19 -2.49 -15.11
CA ALA A 58 -25.82 -3.70 -14.58
C ALA A 58 -25.12 -4.20 -13.31
N ARG A 59 -23.78 -4.20 -13.29
CA ARG A 59 -23.01 -4.60 -12.10
C ARG A 59 -23.16 -3.61 -10.95
N GLU A 60 -23.18 -2.32 -11.27
CA GLU A 60 -23.47 -1.29 -10.28
C GLU A 60 -24.85 -1.51 -9.66
N ALA A 61 -25.87 -1.87 -10.46
CA ALA A 61 -27.19 -2.23 -9.94
C ALA A 61 -27.17 -3.51 -9.08
N ASP A 62 -26.38 -4.53 -9.47
CA ASP A 62 -26.20 -5.75 -8.68
C ASP A 62 -25.54 -5.47 -7.33
N PHE A 63 -24.48 -4.66 -7.31
CA PHE A 63 -23.81 -4.18 -6.10
C PHE A 63 -24.79 -3.43 -5.20
N GLN A 64 -25.52 -2.44 -5.75
CA GLN A 64 -26.53 -1.70 -5.01
C GLN A 64 -27.62 -2.62 -4.43
N SER A 65 -28.04 -3.64 -5.18
CA SER A 65 -28.97 -4.67 -4.70
C SER A 65 -28.37 -5.49 -3.56
N TYR A 66 -27.09 -5.85 -3.65
CA TYR A 66 -26.36 -6.58 -2.62
C TYR A 66 -26.24 -5.78 -1.31
N VAL A 67 -25.92 -4.49 -1.41
CA VAL A 67 -25.90 -3.55 -0.29
C VAL A 67 -27.30 -3.42 0.33
N ARG A 68 -28.33 -3.23 -0.51
CA ARG A 68 -29.74 -3.14 -0.06
C ARG A 68 -30.19 -4.38 0.72
N GLN A 69 -29.70 -5.55 0.35
CA GLN A 69 -30.00 -6.82 1.04
C GLN A 69 -29.21 -7.03 2.34
N GLY A 70 -28.40 -6.04 2.77
CA GLY A 70 -27.55 -6.14 3.97
C GLY A 70 -26.47 -7.20 3.85
N LYS A 71 -26.14 -7.67 2.64
CA LYS A 71 -25.18 -8.75 2.43
C LYS A 71 -23.73 -8.28 2.57
N MET A 72 -23.46 -7.00 2.32
CA MET A 72 -22.11 -6.42 2.39
C MET A 72 -21.46 -6.56 3.77
N GLY A 73 -22.21 -6.31 4.85
CA GLY A 73 -21.67 -6.47 6.21
C GLY A 73 -21.23 -7.90 6.51
N ARG A 74 -21.99 -8.91 6.07
CA ARG A 74 -21.63 -10.33 6.23
C ARG A 74 -20.43 -10.72 5.38
N PHE A 75 -20.35 -10.19 4.16
CA PHE A 75 -19.22 -10.42 3.27
C PHE A 75 -17.92 -9.91 3.88
N LEU A 76 -17.90 -8.66 4.37
CA LEU A 76 -16.72 -8.08 5.01
C LEU A 76 -16.33 -8.84 6.28
N HIS A 77 -17.30 -9.20 7.12
CA HIS A 77 -17.03 -9.96 8.33
C HIS A 77 -16.43 -11.34 8.02
N ARG A 78 -16.95 -12.06 7.02
CA ARG A 78 -16.37 -13.32 6.56
C ARG A 78 -14.95 -13.13 6.02
N LYS A 79 -14.71 -12.05 5.26
CA LYS A 79 -13.38 -11.73 4.72
C LYS A 79 -12.37 -11.35 5.81
N GLU A 80 -12.83 -10.82 6.94
CA GLU A 80 -12.02 -10.54 8.13
C GLU A 80 -11.72 -11.82 8.94
N GLU A 81 -12.63 -12.79 8.98
CA GLU A 81 -12.46 -14.07 9.72
C GLU A 81 -11.70 -15.15 8.91
N ASP A 82 -11.93 -15.23 7.60
CA ASP A 82 -11.35 -16.23 6.70
C ASP A 82 -10.19 -15.61 5.90
N SER A 83 -8.99 -15.52 6.48
CA SER A 83 -7.83 -14.95 5.77
C SER A 83 -7.28 -15.84 4.63
N TYR A 84 -7.90 -16.99 4.33
CA TYR A 84 -7.34 -18.00 3.41
C TYR A 84 -8.33 -18.72 2.47
N ASP A 85 -9.64 -18.44 2.48
CA ASP A 85 -10.58 -19.14 1.58
C ASP A 85 -10.83 -18.35 0.29
N ASN A 86 -10.35 -18.90 -0.83
CA ASN A 86 -10.54 -18.38 -2.19
C ASN A 86 -11.95 -18.63 -2.75
N ASP A 87 -12.87 -19.18 -1.95
CA ASP A 87 -14.16 -19.71 -2.39
C ASP A 87 -15.35 -18.74 -2.18
N ILE A 88 -15.11 -17.42 -2.21
CA ILE A 88 -16.20 -16.44 -2.23
C ILE A 88 -16.47 -16.00 -3.67
N GLU A 89 -17.11 -16.85 -4.48
CA GLU A 89 -17.44 -16.56 -5.89
C GLU A 89 -18.59 -15.53 -6.09
N ASP A 90 -19.28 -15.14 -5.00
CA ASP A 90 -20.62 -14.55 -5.05
C ASP A 90 -20.73 -13.06 -4.70
N ALA A 91 -19.63 -12.37 -4.40
CA ALA A 91 -19.62 -10.92 -4.21
C ALA A 91 -18.80 -10.21 -5.29
N ASP A 92 -19.14 -8.96 -5.57
CA ASP A 92 -18.27 -8.07 -6.36
C ASP A 92 -17.09 -7.73 -5.44
N ASP A 93 -15.97 -8.43 -5.61
CA ASP A 93 -14.83 -8.46 -4.68
C ASP A 93 -14.19 -7.09 -4.42
N GLY A 94 -14.47 -6.10 -5.27
CA GLY A 94 -13.75 -4.83 -5.27
C GLY A 94 -14.02 -3.88 -4.10
N ASP A 95 -15.22 -3.87 -3.52
CA ASP A 95 -15.53 -2.87 -2.47
C ASP A 95 -14.86 -3.15 -1.13
N GLY A 96 -14.81 -4.43 -0.72
CA GLY A 96 -14.10 -4.81 0.50
C GLY A 96 -12.61 -4.55 0.41
N ASP A 97 -12.03 -4.65 -0.80
CA ASP A 97 -10.63 -4.36 -1.03
C ASP A 97 -10.33 -2.86 -1.05
N CYS A 98 -11.23 -2.01 -1.57
CA CYS A 98 -11.06 -0.56 -1.51
C CYS A 98 -11.03 -0.02 -0.07
N GLU A 99 -11.97 -0.44 0.79
CA GLU A 99 -12.01 -0.02 2.19
C GLU A 99 -10.77 -0.50 2.95
N ARG A 100 -10.37 -1.76 2.75
CA ARG A 100 -9.16 -2.32 3.35
C ARG A 100 -7.92 -1.55 2.90
N SER A 101 -7.79 -1.27 1.60
CA SER A 101 -6.66 -0.52 1.06
C SER A 101 -6.60 0.92 1.55
N PHE A 102 -7.74 1.60 1.70
CA PHE A 102 -7.76 2.93 2.29
C PHE A 102 -7.28 2.91 3.75
N LYS A 103 -7.83 2.01 4.58
CA LYS A 103 -7.41 1.87 5.98
C LYS A 103 -5.92 1.56 6.08
N SER A 104 -5.47 0.56 5.32
CA SER A 104 -4.09 0.14 5.22
C SER A 104 -3.17 1.34 4.87
N GLU A 105 -3.48 2.11 3.83
CA GLU A 105 -2.68 3.30 3.51
C GLU A 105 -2.66 4.30 4.68
N THR A 106 -3.81 4.66 5.25
CA THR A 106 -3.88 5.67 6.31
C THR A 106 -3.16 5.28 7.60
N GLU A 107 -3.26 4.02 7.99
CA GLU A 107 -2.59 3.46 9.16
C GLU A 107 -1.07 3.45 8.98
N ALA A 108 -0.57 3.12 7.78
CA ALA A 108 0.84 3.21 7.47
C ALA A 108 1.36 4.65 7.63
N TYR A 109 0.62 5.65 7.13
CA TYR A 109 1.04 7.05 7.28
C TYR A 109 1.02 7.54 8.73
N GLU A 110 0.09 7.07 9.56
CA GLU A 110 0.08 7.43 10.99
C GLU A 110 1.24 6.76 11.74
N ARG A 111 1.54 5.49 11.46
CA ARG A 111 2.69 4.77 12.06
C ARG A 111 4.03 5.37 11.64
N LEU A 112 4.14 5.83 10.40
CA LEU A 112 5.37 6.35 9.79
C LEU A 112 5.44 7.89 9.81
N LYS A 113 4.72 8.53 10.73
CA LYS A 113 4.60 9.99 10.82
C LYS A 113 5.94 10.71 10.90
N ASP A 114 6.94 10.11 11.55
CA ASP A 114 8.30 10.65 11.67
C ASP A 114 9.11 10.57 10.36
N LEU A 115 8.71 9.69 9.44
CA LEU A 115 9.32 9.47 8.12
C LEU A 115 8.65 10.26 6.99
N GLN A 116 7.49 10.87 7.24
CA GLN A 116 6.79 11.69 6.27
C GLN A 116 7.62 12.90 5.80
N GLY A 117 7.77 13.04 4.49
CA GLY A 117 8.62 14.02 3.83
C GLY A 117 10.12 13.68 3.84
N LYS A 118 10.51 12.50 4.32
CA LYS A 118 11.89 12.00 4.32
C LYS A 118 12.04 10.73 3.49
N LEU A 119 11.24 9.71 3.78
CA LEU A 119 11.27 8.39 3.12
C LEU A 119 9.91 8.02 2.51
N ILE A 120 8.83 8.66 2.97
CA ILE A 120 7.49 8.55 2.39
C ILE A 120 6.94 9.96 2.15
N PRO A 121 6.00 10.16 1.21
CA PRO A 121 5.31 11.44 1.04
C PRO A 121 4.67 11.93 2.34
N ARG A 122 4.39 13.23 2.44
CA ARG A 122 3.53 13.75 3.51
C ARG A 122 2.08 13.50 3.15
N MET A 123 1.27 13.03 4.10
CA MET A 123 -0.19 13.04 3.95
C MET A 123 -0.74 14.38 4.45
N PHE A 124 -1.45 15.08 3.58
CA PHE A 124 -2.05 16.37 3.92
C PHE A 124 -3.47 16.22 4.46
N ALA A 125 -4.26 15.29 3.91
CA ALA A 125 -5.66 15.13 4.30
C ALA A 125 -6.24 13.77 3.91
N HIS A 126 -7.24 13.34 4.67
CA HIS A 126 -8.24 12.39 4.21
C HIS A 126 -9.26 13.10 3.32
N VAL A 127 -9.74 12.40 2.30
CA VAL A 127 -10.77 12.85 1.37
C VAL A 127 -11.97 11.94 1.47
N ARG A 128 -13.14 12.55 1.48
CA ARG A 128 -14.42 11.86 1.33
C ARG A 128 -15.20 12.56 0.23
N LEU A 129 -15.45 11.86 -0.86
CA LEU A 129 -16.28 12.38 -1.94
C LEU A 129 -17.72 12.01 -1.64
N VAL A 130 -18.45 13.00 -1.10
CA VAL A 130 -19.90 12.93 -0.92
C VAL A 130 -20.54 13.54 -2.17
N MET A 131 -20.47 12.82 -3.29
CA MET A 131 -21.16 13.22 -4.51
C MET A 131 -22.29 12.24 -4.75
N PRO A 132 -23.55 12.68 -4.91
CA PRO A 132 -24.53 11.80 -5.51
C PRO A 132 -24.04 11.55 -6.94
N PHE A 133 -23.66 10.30 -7.26
CA PHE A 133 -23.66 9.94 -8.66
C PHE A 133 -25.11 10.06 -9.14
N PRO A 134 -25.35 10.55 -10.36
CA PRO A 134 -26.71 10.71 -10.89
C PRO A 134 -27.57 9.45 -10.73
N ASP A 135 -26.90 8.29 -10.70
CA ASP A 135 -27.50 6.97 -10.67
C ASP A 135 -27.46 6.28 -9.28
N THR A 136 -27.00 6.96 -8.22
CA THR A 136 -27.00 6.36 -6.87
C THR A 136 -28.40 6.44 -6.25
N PRO A 137 -29.03 5.30 -5.90
CA PRO A 137 -30.38 5.29 -5.34
C PRO A 137 -30.45 6.01 -3.99
N ARG A 138 -31.44 6.89 -3.83
CA ARG A 138 -31.62 7.72 -2.63
C ARG A 138 -31.81 6.88 -1.36
N ASP A 139 -32.50 5.75 -1.46
CA ASP A 139 -32.75 4.83 -0.36
C ASP A 139 -31.46 4.28 0.26
N LEU A 140 -30.40 4.13 -0.53
CA LEU A 140 -29.09 3.69 -0.04
C LEU A 140 -28.27 4.82 0.60
N LEU A 141 -28.56 6.08 0.26
CA LEU A 141 -27.89 7.26 0.82
C LEU A 141 -28.52 7.73 2.13
N GLU A 142 -29.80 7.44 2.35
CA GLU A 142 -30.54 7.88 3.55
C GLU A 142 -30.17 7.08 4.82
N SER A 143 -29.68 5.84 4.67
CA SER A 143 -29.21 5.02 5.79
C SER A 143 -27.69 5.08 5.93
N PRO A 144 -27.13 5.46 7.10
CA PRO A 144 -25.68 5.45 7.34
C PRO A 144 -25.02 4.08 7.15
N GLU A 145 -25.76 3.00 7.41
CA GLU A 145 -25.24 1.62 7.30
C GLU A 145 -24.97 1.21 5.86
N THR A 146 -25.75 1.74 4.90
CA THR A 146 -25.60 1.49 3.47
C THR A 146 -24.78 2.57 2.78
N ALA A 147 -24.94 3.83 3.20
CA ALA A 147 -24.27 4.98 2.60
C ALA A 147 -22.74 4.85 2.67
N ARG A 148 -22.20 4.29 3.75
CA ARG A 148 -20.76 4.04 3.92
C ARG A 148 -20.12 3.17 2.83
N PHE A 149 -20.90 2.32 2.16
CA PHE A 149 -20.42 1.47 1.06
C PHE A 149 -20.48 2.19 -0.29
N LEU A 150 -21.09 3.36 -0.35
CA LEU A 150 -21.18 4.21 -1.55
C LEU A 150 -20.25 5.42 -1.46
N GLU A 151 -19.59 5.62 -0.31
CA GLU A 151 -18.63 6.69 -0.10
C GLU A 151 -17.31 6.36 -0.77
N VAL A 152 -16.83 7.26 -1.64
CA VAL A 152 -15.47 7.16 -2.18
C VAL A 152 -14.52 7.87 -1.22
N LYS A 153 -13.62 7.10 -0.60
CA LYS A 153 -12.58 7.59 0.30
C LYS A 153 -11.29 7.84 -0.46
N GLY A 154 -10.42 8.68 0.09
CA GLY A 154 -9.16 8.98 -0.53
C GLY A 154 -8.18 9.70 0.38
N VAL A 155 -6.97 9.91 -0.14
CA VAL A 155 -5.91 10.63 0.55
C VAL A 155 -5.29 11.64 -0.38
N ILE A 156 -4.92 12.80 0.17
CA ILE A 156 -4.07 13.78 -0.51
C ILE A 156 -2.68 13.66 0.08
N VAL A 157 -1.70 13.39 -0.76
CA VAL A 157 -0.30 13.23 -0.37
C VAL A 157 0.63 14.12 -1.21
N ASP A 158 1.85 14.30 -0.70
CA ASP A 158 2.89 15.11 -1.32
C ASP A 158 3.21 14.64 -2.74
N PHE A 159 3.39 15.60 -3.65
CA PHE A 159 3.84 15.31 -5.00
C PHE A 159 5.37 15.35 -5.04
N ILE A 160 5.99 14.17 -5.07
CA ILE A 160 7.43 14.05 -5.24
C ILE A 160 7.78 14.32 -6.70
N ARG A 161 8.53 15.41 -6.93
CA ARG A 161 9.04 15.72 -8.27
C ARG A 161 10.21 14.79 -8.53
N GLY A 162 9.93 13.70 -9.24
CA GLY A 162 10.91 12.65 -9.41
C GLY A 162 10.71 11.82 -10.65
N TYR A 163 11.45 10.71 -10.67
CA TYR A 163 11.32 9.65 -11.65
C TYR A 163 11.09 8.32 -10.91
N PRO A 164 10.32 7.39 -11.48
CA PRO A 164 10.08 6.10 -10.84
C PRO A 164 11.37 5.29 -10.79
N LEU A 165 11.66 4.64 -9.65
CA LEU A 165 12.87 3.83 -9.49
C LEU A 165 12.96 2.73 -10.56
N SER A 166 11.80 2.20 -10.96
CA SER A 166 11.68 1.18 -12.00
C SER A 166 11.95 1.66 -13.43
N GLN A 167 11.69 2.91 -13.82
CA GLN A 167 11.83 3.36 -15.22
C GLN A 167 13.00 4.34 -15.36
N ARG A 168 14.16 3.78 -15.71
CA ARG A 168 15.45 4.48 -15.70
C ARG A 168 16.04 4.78 -17.09
N HIS A 169 15.46 4.26 -18.17
CA HIS A 169 16.09 4.33 -19.51
C HIS A 169 15.60 5.48 -20.38
N THR A 170 14.52 6.15 -19.98
CA THR A 170 13.90 7.25 -20.75
C THR A 170 13.91 8.60 -20.01
N ASP A 171 14.19 8.60 -18.70
CA ASP A 171 14.14 9.83 -17.92
C ASP A 171 15.51 10.49 -17.86
N HIS A 172 15.65 11.65 -18.50
CA HIS A 172 16.87 12.46 -18.52
C HIS A 172 17.26 12.98 -17.12
N ARG A 173 16.34 12.92 -16.15
CA ARG A 173 16.57 13.34 -14.76
C ARG A 173 17.20 12.23 -13.91
N ALA A 174 17.23 11.00 -14.42
CA ALA A 174 17.88 9.88 -13.77
C ALA A 174 19.42 9.99 -13.89
N PRO A 175 20.18 9.52 -12.89
CA PRO A 175 21.63 9.54 -12.92
C PRO A 175 22.19 8.79 -14.12
N GLN A 176 23.12 9.44 -14.79
CA GLN A 176 23.85 8.84 -15.90
C GLN A 176 25.03 8.00 -15.40
N ASN A 177 25.65 8.42 -14.29
CA ASN A 177 26.77 7.70 -13.69
C ASN A 177 26.32 6.43 -12.98
N VAL A 178 27.22 5.47 -12.95
CA VAL A 178 27.02 4.15 -12.34
C VAL A 178 27.01 4.23 -10.82
N GLU A 179 27.95 5.01 -10.26
CA GLU A 179 28.15 5.13 -8.81
C GLU A 179 26.91 5.71 -8.13
N ASP A 180 26.27 6.71 -8.73
CA ASP A 180 25.01 7.27 -8.23
C ASP A 180 23.90 6.21 -8.09
N TRP A 181 23.89 5.18 -8.96
CA TRP A 181 22.89 4.11 -8.87
C TRP A 181 23.11 3.16 -7.71
N GLN A 182 24.37 2.96 -7.31
CA GLN A 182 24.70 2.19 -6.12
C GLN A 182 24.07 2.87 -4.89
N ASP A 183 24.32 4.17 -4.74
CA ASP A 183 23.84 4.94 -3.58
C ASP A 183 22.31 5.06 -3.56
N ILE A 184 21.67 5.29 -4.71
CA ILE A 184 20.21 5.41 -4.78
C ILE A 184 19.51 4.09 -4.47
N VAL A 185 20.03 2.98 -4.98
CA VAL A 185 19.44 1.66 -4.70
C VAL A 185 19.69 1.26 -3.26
N GLN A 186 20.88 1.53 -2.73
CA GLN A 186 21.16 1.30 -1.31
C GLN A 186 20.23 2.14 -0.42
N ALA A 187 20.09 3.44 -0.68
CA ALA A 187 19.16 4.30 0.05
C ALA A 187 17.71 3.83 -0.04
N ALA A 188 17.31 3.21 -1.15
CA ALA A 188 15.98 2.65 -1.32
C ALA A 188 15.77 1.39 -0.45
N VAL A 189 16.79 0.54 -0.38
CA VAL A 189 16.81 -0.64 0.50
C VAL A 189 16.79 -0.21 1.96
N ASP A 190 17.63 0.75 2.33
CA ASP A 190 17.69 1.30 3.70
C ASP A 190 16.35 1.94 4.09
N ALA A 191 15.69 2.64 3.16
CA ALA A 191 14.37 3.23 3.41
C ALA A 191 13.29 2.18 3.68
N VAL A 192 13.30 1.08 2.91
CA VAL A 192 12.41 -0.06 3.14
C VAL A 192 12.68 -0.68 4.51
N HIS A 193 13.96 -0.92 4.83
CA HIS A 193 14.35 -1.47 6.12
C HIS A 193 13.85 -0.60 7.29
N GLU A 194 14.01 0.71 7.17
CA GLU A 194 13.57 1.68 8.18
C GLU A 194 12.04 1.64 8.39
N ILE A 195 11.27 1.44 7.31
CA ILE A 195 9.81 1.27 7.37
C ILE A 195 9.41 -0.08 7.99
N ASP A 196 10.00 -1.17 7.52
CA ASP A 196 9.75 -2.52 8.04
C ASP A 196 10.07 -2.59 9.55
N SER A 197 11.10 -1.84 9.99
CA SER A 197 11.47 -1.77 11.41
C SER A 197 10.45 -1.06 12.31
N ARG A 198 9.47 -0.34 11.72
CA ARG A 198 8.37 0.33 12.43
C ARG A 198 7.09 -0.49 12.46
N GLY A 199 7.11 -1.73 11.98
CA GLY A 199 5.92 -2.58 11.99
C GLY A 199 5.03 -2.42 10.77
N VAL A 200 5.52 -1.85 9.66
CA VAL A 200 4.75 -1.70 8.42
C VAL A 200 5.39 -2.54 7.31
N LEU A 201 4.86 -3.73 7.04
CA LEU A 201 5.31 -4.58 5.93
C LEU A 201 4.48 -4.32 4.68
N ASN A 202 5.10 -3.70 3.69
CA ASN A 202 4.47 -3.48 2.39
C ASN A 202 4.49 -4.77 1.55
N ARG A 203 3.34 -5.44 1.41
CA ARG A 203 3.22 -6.68 0.62
C ARG A 203 3.34 -6.44 -0.88
N ASP A 204 3.24 -5.20 -1.33
CA ASP A 204 3.52 -4.80 -2.70
C ASP A 204 4.82 -3.99 -2.84
N CYS A 205 5.82 -4.29 -2.00
CA CYS A 205 7.12 -3.63 -2.09
C CYS A 205 7.80 -3.96 -3.42
N SER A 206 8.00 -2.93 -4.25
CA SER A 206 8.66 -3.09 -5.54
C SER A 206 9.14 -1.75 -6.09
N PRO A 207 10.13 -1.73 -7.02
CA PRO A 207 10.65 -0.47 -7.57
C PRO A 207 9.64 0.37 -8.35
N ARG A 208 8.47 -0.18 -8.71
CA ARG A 208 7.39 0.60 -9.34
C ARG A 208 6.66 1.50 -8.34
N ASN A 209 6.66 1.11 -7.06
CA ASN A 209 6.02 1.83 -5.96
C ASN A 209 7.01 2.77 -5.25
N MET A 210 8.08 3.16 -5.95
CA MET A 210 9.07 4.12 -5.47
C MET A 210 9.33 5.22 -6.50
N VAL A 211 9.43 6.45 -6.00
CA VAL A 211 9.81 7.63 -6.78
C VAL A 211 11.08 8.22 -6.19
N VAL A 212 12.07 8.51 -7.04
CA VAL A 212 13.30 9.17 -6.63
C VAL A 212 13.16 10.67 -6.90
N ASP A 213 13.27 11.50 -5.87
CA ASP A 213 13.31 12.95 -6.03
C ASP A 213 14.51 13.33 -6.90
N PHE A 214 14.27 14.06 -8.01
CA PHE A 214 15.35 14.31 -8.96
C PHE A 214 16.40 15.30 -8.45
N ARG A 215 16.10 16.07 -7.41
CA ARG A 215 17.00 17.10 -6.87
C ARG A 215 17.91 16.50 -5.82
N THR A 216 17.36 15.70 -4.92
CA THR A 216 18.11 15.10 -3.81
C THR A 216 18.55 13.67 -4.09
N GLN A 217 18.01 13.04 -5.14
CA GLN A 217 18.19 11.63 -5.46
C GLN A 217 17.71 10.69 -4.34
N THR A 218 16.86 11.20 -3.44
CA THR A 218 16.28 10.44 -2.33
C THR A 218 15.10 9.62 -2.81
N PRO A 219 15.06 8.31 -2.55
CA PRO A 219 13.91 7.48 -2.87
C PRO A 219 12.79 7.66 -1.85
N PHE A 220 11.56 7.69 -2.36
CA PHE A 220 10.32 7.75 -1.59
C PHE A 220 9.46 6.54 -1.93
N ILE A 221 8.94 5.86 -0.91
CA ILE A 221 7.95 4.78 -1.07
C ILE A 221 6.57 5.43 -1.10
N ILE A 222 5.81 5.15 -2.17
CA ILE A 222 4.61 5.92 -2.50
C ILE A 222 3.31 5.11 -2.44
N ASP A 223 3.34 3.82 -2.08
CA ASP A 223 2.14 2.98 -2.03
C ASP A 223 2.17 2.02 -0.83
N PHE A 224 1.15 2.08 0.02
CA PHE A 224 0.95 1.28 1.24
C PHE A 224 -0.45 0.66 1.30
N ALA A 225 -1.19 0.66 0.18
CA ALA A 225 -2.55 0.16 0.08
C ALA A 225 -2.68 -1.37 0.34
N ASN A 226 -1.56 -2.08 0.43
CA ASN A 226 -1.49 -3.49 0.75
C ASN A 226 -0.34 -3.75 1.74
N HIS A 227 -0.53 -3.35 3.00
CA HIS A 227 0.37 -3.71 4.10
C HIS A 227 -0.33 -4.60 5.12
N ASP A 228 0.42 -5.47 5.80
CA ASP A 228 -0.09 -6.30 6.90
C ASP A 228 0.16 -5.65 8.27
N ASP A 229 -0.82 -5.78 9.16
CA ASP A 229 -0.80 -5.29 10.55
C ASP A 229 -0.79 -6.45 11.58
N SER A 230 -0.40 -7.66 11.16
CA SER A 230 -0.48 -8.85 12.01
C SER A 230 0.53 -8.81 13.16
N GLU A 231 0.22 -8.16 14.29
CA GLU A 231 1.12 -8.01 15.44
C GLU A 231 1.74 -9.32 16.02
N ILE A 232 1.26 -10.50 15.60
CA ILE A 232 1.69 -11.82 16.09
C ILE A 232 2.26 -12.74 14.98
N GLU A 233 1.91 -12.58 13.70
CA GLU A 233 2.36 -13.42 12.56
C GLU A 233 3.38 -12.71 11.63
N TYR A 234 3.47 -11.38 11.73
CA TYR A 234 4.36 -10.45 11.00
C TYR A 234 5.83 -10.88 10.87
N TRP A 235 6.33 -11.69 11.80
CA TRP A 235 7.75 -11.92 12.02
C TRP A 235 8.35 -13.06 11.19
N GLU A 236 7.57 -14.08 10.86
CA GLU A 236 7.94 -15.03 9.79
C GLU A 236 7.74 -14.37 8.42
N GLU A 237 6.76 -13.47 8.32
CA GLU A 237 6.45 -12.74 7.10
C GLU A 237 7.52 -11.74 6.66
N VAL A 238 8.27 -11.11 7.57
CA VAL A 238 9.42 -10.25 7.18
C VAL A 238 10.41 -11.04 6.33
N VAL A 239 10.72 -12.27 6.75
CA VAL A 239 11.69 -13.13 6.09
C VAL A 239 11.14 -13.65 4.76
N THR A 240 9.86 -14.01 4.69
CA THR A 240 9.25 -14.51 3.46
C THR A 240 8.95 -13.41 2.44
N THR A 241 8.56 -12.22 2.89
CA THR A 241 8.23 -11.08 2.01
C THR A 241 9.51 -10.45 1.45
N ASN A 242 10.58 -10.33 2.27
CA ASN A 242 11.89 -9.86 1.86
C ASN A 242 11.83 -8.56 1.02
N ASN A 243 11.19 -7.52 1.57
CA ASN A 243 10.98 -6.23 0.90
C ASN A 243 12.29 -5.61 0.44
N GLU A 244 13.35 -5.69 1.26
CA GLU A 244 14.69 -5.23 0.90
C GLU A 244 15.17 -5.92 -0.38
N GLY A 245 15.04 -7.25 -0.48
CA GLY A 245 15.35 -8.02 -1.68
C GLY A 245 14.47 -7.67 -2.88
N ALA A 246 13.18 -7.40 -2.65
CA ALA A 246 12.23 -6.97 -3.70
C ALA A 246 12.65 -5.65 -4.36
N ILE A 247 13.41 -4.80 -3.66
CA ILE A 247 14.05 -3.62 -4.24
C ILE A 247 15.45 -3.95 -4.75
N GLY A 248 16.37 -4.34 -3.86
CA GLY A 248 17.79 -4.44 -4.16
C GLY A 248 18.11 -5.47 -5.24
N ALA A 249 17.56 -6.67 -5.15
CA ALA A 249 17.85 -7.75 -6.10
C ALA A 249 17.22 -7.46 -7.47
N VAL A 250 15.98 -6.95 -7.48
CA VAL A 250 15.27 -6.58 -8.72
C VAL A 250 16.02 -5.45 -9.43
N MET A 251 16.45 -4.42 -8.70
CA MET A 251 17.17 -3.29 -9.29
C MET A 251 18.57 -3.69 -9.76
N THR A 252 19.28 -4.54 -9.01
CA THR A 252 20.57 -5.10 -9.44
C THR A 252 20.41 -5.89 -10.74
N GLN A 253 19.44 -6.80 -10.83
CA GLN A 253 19.19 -7.58 -12.03
C GLN A 253 18.82 -6.67 -13.22
N LYS A 254 18.00 -5.64 -12.98
CA LYS A 254 17.55 -4.71 -14.00
C LYS A 254 18.69 -3.85 -14.54
N LEU A 255 19.56 -3.33 -13.67
CA LEU A 255 20.72 -2.53 -14.08
C LEU A 255 21.82 -3.36 -14.73
N ARG A 256 22.04 -4.60 -14.29
CA ARG A 256 22.88 -5.55 -15.01
C ARG A 256 22.35 -5.80 -16.42
N ARG A 257 21.03 -6.03 -16.50
CA ARG A 257 20.16 -6.03 -17.70
C ARG A 257 20.54 -4.97 -18.73
N LEU A 258 20.41 -3.73 -18.29
CA LEU A 258 20.31 -2.57 -19.18
C LEU A 258 21.63 -1.83 -19.38
N LYS A 259 22.52 -1.88 -18.39
CA LYS A 259 23.75 -1.06 -18.35
C LYS A 259 25.01 -1.88 -18.06
N GLY A 260 24.89 -3.21 -17.87
CA GLY A 260 26.02 -4.06 -17.50
C GLY A 260 26.55 -3.80 -16.08
N LEU A 261 25.75 -3.17 -15.22
CA LEU A 261 26.17 -2.75 -13.89
C LEU A 261 25.87 -3.81 -12.85
N GLU A 262 26.85 -4.10 -12.02
CA GLU A 262 26.70 -4.96 -10.86
C GLU A 262 26.72 -4.07 -9.61
N LEU A 263 25.68 -4.18 -8.79
CA LEU A 263 25.56 -3.41 -7.55
C LEU A 263 25.95 -4.29 -6.38
N ALA A 264 26.69 -3.72 -5.44
CA ALA A 264 27.05 -4.35 -4.17
C ALA A 264 26.08 -3.87 -3.08
N ILE A 265 24.83 -4.33 -3.13
CA ILE A 265 23.80 -3.94 -2.16
C ILE A 265 24.03 -4.66 -0.83
N GLN A 266 24.01 -3.89 0.25
CA GLN A 266 24.04 -4.39 1.62
C GLN A 266 22.59 -4.51 2.11
N TYR A 267 22.25 -5.70 2.61
CA TYR A 267 20.94 -5.98 3.21
C TYR A 267 21.09 -6.03 4.71
N ALA A 268 20.08 -5.56 5.44
CA ALA A 268 20.07 -5.72 6.88
C ALA A 268 19.98 -7.21 7.24
N ASN A 269 20.53 -7.59 8.40
CA ASN A 269 20.43 -8.98 8.87
C ASN A 269 19.02 -9.20 9.46
N SER A 270 18.08 -9.56 8.59
CA SER A 270 16.66 -9.70 8.92
C SER A 270 16.42 -10.70 10.06
N GLU A 271 17.27 -11.71 10.23
CA GLU A 271 17.22 -12.67 11.36
C GLU A 271 17.57 -12.00 12.70
N LYS A 272 18.61 -11.16 12.72
CA LYS A 272 19.02 -10.43 13.93
C LYS A 272 17.96 -9.39 14.34
N ILE A 273 17.32 -8.76 13.36
CA ILE A 273 16.24 -7.80 13.59
C ILE A 273 15.00 -8.51 14.14
N LEU A 274 14.63 -9.65 13.55
CA LEU A 274 13.58 -10.54 14.04
C LEU A 274 13.78 -10.89 15.52
N GLU A 275 15.01 -11.22 15.91
CA GLU A 275 15.36 -11.49 17.31
C GLU A 275 15.20 -10.27 18.23
N GLU A 276 15.66 -9.09 17.81
CA GLU A 276 15.55 -7.87 18.61
C GLU A 276 14.09 -7.42 18.80
N MET A 277 13.26 -7.57 17.76
CA MET A 277 11.83 -7.27 17.78
C MET A 277 11.06 -8.21 18.71
N LYS A 278 11.34 -9.53 18.63
CA LYS A 278 10.80 -10.54 19.56
C LYS A 278 11.11 -10.18 21.01
N ARG A 279 12.35 -9.72 21.26
CA ARG A 279 12.80 -9.27 22.58
C ARG A 279 12.04 -8.02 23.06
N ARG A 280 11.78 -7.03 22.19
CA ARG A 280 11.02 -5.81 22.54
C ARG A 280 9.56 -6.09 22.87
N LYS A 281 8.92 -7.03 22.16
CA LYS A 281 7.52 -7.42 22.37
C LYS A 281 7.31 -8.51 23.43
N GLY A 282 8.38 -9.00 24.07
CA GLY A 282 8.29 -10.04 25.11
C GLY A 282 7.82 -11.41 24.61
N VAL A 283 7.88 -11.64 23.29
CA VAL A 283 7.48 -12.90 22.67
C VAL A 283 8.63 -13.88 22.80
N LYS A 284 8.44 -14.96 23.58
CA LYS A 284 9.43 -16.03 23.74
C LYS A 284 9.71 -16.70 22.39
N SER A 285 10.98 -16.99 22.14
CA SER A 285 11.40 -17.68 20.92
C SER A 285 10.74 -19.06 20.85
N SER A 286 10.48 -19.59 19.64
CA SER A 286 10.04 -20.98 19.47
C SER A 286 11.04 -21.98 20.07
N LYS A 287 12.32 -21.61 20.23
CA LYS A 287 13.32 -22.37 21.00
C LYS A 287 13.05 -22.45 22.50
N ASP A 288 12.29 -21.51 23.08
CA ASP A 288 11.95 -21.52 24.51
C ASP A 288 10.73 -22.41 24.81
N ARG A 289 9.96 -22.80 23.78
CA ARG A 289 8.78 -23.68 23.95
C ARG A 289 9.15 -25.15 24.13
N THR A 290 10.35 -25.56 23.73
CA THR A 290 10.82 -26.95 23.86
C THR A 290 11.32 -27.32 25.27
N ASP A 291 11.54 -26.35 26.17
CA ASP A 291 12.02 -26.62 27.54
C ASP A 291 10.91 -26.69 28.61
N SER A 292 9.64 -26.42 28.26
CA SER A 292 8.53 -26.43 29.22
C SER A 292 7.61 -27.66 29.16
N SER A 293 7.86 -28.65 28.31
CA SER A 293 7.14 -29.94 28.36
C SER A 293 7.77 -30.88 29.38
N GLY A 294 7.68 -30.52 30.66
CA GLY A 294 7.89 -31.42 31.77
C GLY A 294 6.75 -32.45 31.82
N TRP A 295 6.86 -33.52 31.03
CA TRP A 295 6.02 -34.70 31.18
C TRP A 295 6.31 -35.32 32.55
N LYS A 296 5.45 -35.05 33.53
CA LYS A 296 5.39 -35.84 34.78
C LYS A 296 4.67 -37.15 34.45
N ILE A 297 5.44 -38.23 34.34
CA ILE A 297 4.90 -39.59 34.38
C ILE A 297 4.31 -39.80 35.79
N LEU A 298 2.99 -39.91 35.87
CA LEU A 298 2.30 -40.39 37.08
C LEU A 298 2.31 -41.92 37.03
N HIS A 299 3.04 -42.53 37.97
CA HIS A 299 2.94 -43.96 38.23
C HIS A 299 1.65 -44.22 39.04
N PHE A 300 0.82 -45.14 38.54
CA PHE A 300 -0.04 -45.99 39.35
C PHE A 300 0.58 -47.39 39.40
#